data_AF-A0A9N9ERC1-F1
#
_entry.id   AF-A0A9N9ERC1-F1
#
_cell.length_a   1.000
_cell.length_b   1.000
_cell.length_c   1.000
_cell.angle_alpha   90.00
_cell.angle_beta   90.00
_cell.angle_gamma   90.00
#
_symmetry.space_group_name_H-M   'P 1'
#
loop_
_entity.id
_entity.type
_entity.pdbx_description
1 polymer ?
#
loop_
_entity_poly.entity_id
_entity_poly.type
_entity_poly.pdbx_seq_one_letter_code
_entity_poly.pdbx_strand_id
1 'polypeptide(L)' 'MTTHSLQQILISEIAALLEDTEDQDFSIKVGQGNDVKIFTAHSLILRARSQYFKVALSQLWIRNMQPIIFEKIL' A
#
# COMPACT_ATOMS: atom_id res chain seq x y z
N MET A 1 12.04 26.33 13.91
CA MET A 1 11.22 25.64 12.88
C MET A 1 9.79 26.16 12.99
N THR A 2 9.19 26.58 11.88
CA THR A 2 7.76 26.96 11.82
C THR A 2 6.93 25.74 11.45
N THR A 3 5.63 25.74 11.76
CA THR A 3 4.69 24.67 11.37
C THR A 3 4.67 24.43 9.86
N HIS A 4 4.78 25.51 9.06
CA HIS A 4 4.88 25.40 7.61
C HIS A 4 6.15 24.64 7.17
N SER A 5 7.30 24.92 7.80
CA SER A 5 8.54 24.18 7.48
C SER A 5 8.46 22.70 7.85
N LEU A 6 7.79 22.36 8.95
CA LEU A 6 7.58 20.97 9.37
C LEU A 6 6.65 20.21 8.40
N GLN A 7 5.59 20.85 7.93
CA GLN A 7 4.67 20.24 6.96
C GLN A 7 5.37 19.91 5.64
N GLN A 8 6.24 20.81 5.14
CA GLN A 8 6.97 20.57 3.90
C GLN A 8 7.97 19.42 4.04
N ILE A 9 8.71 19.37 5.16
CA ILE A 9 9.65 18.28 5.44
C ILE A 9 8.90 16.94 5.46
N LEU A 10 7.78 16.85 6.18
CA LEU A 10 6.99 15.62 6.26
C LEU A 10 6.45 15.17 4.89
N ILE A 11 5.99 16.10 4.05
CA ILE A 11 5.51 15.77 2.71
C ILE A 11 6.66 15.20 1.86
N SER A 12 7.85 15.80 1.91
CA SER A 12 9.02 15.33 1.17
C SER A 12 9.48 13.95 1.64
N GLU A 13 9.48 13.70 2.96
CA GLU A 13 9.85 12.40 3.52
C GLU A 13 8.85 11.30 3.12
N ILE A 14 7.54 11.56 3.20
CA ILE A 14 6.51 10.62 2.75
C ILE A 14 6.59 10.38 1.23
N ALA A 15 6.93 11.40 0.46
CA ALA A 15 7.10 11.26 -0.98
C ALA A 15 8.29 10.35 -1.33
N ALA A 16 9.40 10.44 -0.58
CA ALA A 16 10.53 9.54 -0.75
C ALA A 16 10.15 8.07 -0.47
N LEU A 17 9.30 7.82 0.53
CA LEU A 17 8.76 6.48 0.82
C LEU A 17 7.88 5.92 -0.31
N LEU A 18 7.40 6.72 -1.27
CA LEU A 18 6.67 6.17 -2.42
C LEU A 18 7.58 5.39 -3.37
N GLU A 19 8.84 5.81 -3.48
CA GLU A 19 9.83 5.25 -4.38
C GLU A 19 10.74 4.23 -3.69
N ASP A 20 10.73 4.21 -2.36
CA ASP A 20 11.45 3.25 -1.56
C ASP A 20 10.95 1.82 -1.82
N THR A 21 11.88 0.87 -1.83
CA THR A 21 11.60 -0.56 -1.98
C THR A 21 11.82 -1.35 -0.70
N GLU A 22 12.49 -0.79 0.31
CA GLU A 22 12.83 -1.52 1.54
C GLU A 22 11.59 -1.78 2.42
N ASP A 23 10.67 -0.82 2.50
CA ASP A 23 9.50 -0.89 3.39
C ASP A 23 8.22 -1.42 2.73
N GLN A 24 8.32 -1.96 1.51
CA GLN A 24 7.16 -2.49 0.78
C GLN A 24 6.64 -3.78 1.42
N ASP A 25 5.52 -3.67 2.15
CA ASP A 25 4.93 -4.75 2.95
C ASP A 25 3.72 -5.43 2.28
N PHE A 26 3.43 -5.10 1.03
CA PHE A 26 2.20 -5.51 0.36
C PHE A 26 2.37 -5.83 -1.13
N SER A 27 1.72 -6.90 -1.61
CA SER A 27 1.70 -7.26 -3.02
C SER A 27 0.28 -7.31 -3.60
N ILE A 28 0.11 -6.69 -4.78
CA ILE A 28 -1.12 -6.69 -5.57
C ILE A 28 -0.91 -7.59 -6.77
N LYS A 29 -1.65 -8.70 -6.80
CA LYS A 29 -1.67 -9.63 -7.93
C LYS A 29 -2.83 -9.29 -8.87
N VAL A 30 -2.53 -9.00 -10.13
CA VAL A 30 -3.50 -8.64 -11.16
C VAL A 30 -3.41 -9.63 -12.31
N GLY A 31 -4.57 -10.12 -12.76
CA GLY A 31 -4.67 -11.08 -13.87
C GLY A 31 -4.95 -12.51 -13.40
N GLN A 32 -4.97 -13.46 -14.34
CA GLN A 32 -5.33 -14.86 -14.11
C GLN A 32 -4.49 -15.78 -15.00
N GLY A 33 -4.31 -17.04 -14.57
CA GLY A 33 -3.54 -18.03 -15.32
C GLY A 33 -2.07 -17.61 -15.47
N ASN A 34 -1.58 -17.63 -16.72
CA ASN A 34 -0.20 -17.23 -17.04
C ASN A 34 -0.04 -15.70 -17.20
N ASP A 35 -1.14 -14.96 -17.35
CA ASP A 35 -1.13 -13.50 -17.52
C ASP A 35 -1.26 -12.80 -16.16
N VAL A 36 -0.38 -13.16 -15.24
CA VAL A 36 -0.33 -12.58 -13.90
C VAL A 36 0.79 -11.56 -13.81
N LYS A 37 0.46 -10.39 -13.25
CA LYS A 37 1.44 -9.37 -12.86
C LYS A 37 1.35 -9.09 -11.36
N ILE A 38 2.51 -8.95 -10.73
CA ILE A 38 2.64 -8.63 -9.30
C ILE A 38 3.21 -7.22 -9.18
N PHE A 39 2.58 -6.40 -8.33
CA PHE A 39 3.04 -5.08 -7.96
C PHE A 39 3.28 -5.04 -6.46
N THR A 40 4.46 -4.62 -6.03
CA THR A 40 4.78 -4.41 -4.62
C THR A 40 4.51 -2.94 -4.25
N ALA A 41 4.04 -2.71 -3.03
CA ALA A 41 3.63 -1.39 -2.56
C ALA A 41 3.63 -1.33 -1.03
N HIS A 42 3.51 -0.11 -0.51
CA HIS A 42 3.32 0.16 0.92
C HIS A 42 1.82 0.16 1.28
N SER A 43 1.42 -0.76 2.16
CA SER A 43 0.03 -0.91 2.63
C SER A 43 -0.52 0.38 3.26
N LEU A 44 0.34 1.11 3.99
CA LEU A 44 0.00 2.39 4.61
C LEU A 44 -0.42 3.43 3.56
N ILE A 45 0.35 3.54 2.48
CA ILE A 45 0.09 4.48 1.38
C ILE A 45 -1.21 4.09 0.68
N LEU A 46 -1.41 2.82 0.36
CA LEU A 46 -2.64 2.33 -0.28
C LEU A 46 -3.88 2.69 0.56
N ARG A 47 -3.84 2.46 1.88
CA ARG A 47 -4.93 2.81 2.81
C ARG A 47 -5.19 4.31 2.90
N ALA A 48 -4.14 5.13 2.86
CA ALA A 48 -4.26 6.59 2.93
C ALA A 48 -4.86 7.18 1.64
N ARG A 49 -4.57 6.56 0.48
CA ARG A 49 -4.93 7.09 -0.84
C ARG A 49 -6.22 6.51 -1.42
N SER A 50 -6.70 5.38 -0.91
CA SER A 50 -7.88 4.70 -1.47
C SER A 50 -8.79 4.15 -0.37
N GLN A 51 -10.06 4.58 -0.38
CA GLN A 51 -11.08 4.05 0.52
C GLN A 51 -11.29 2.55 0.33
N TYR A 52 -11.13 2.05 -0.91
CA TYR A 52 -11.17 0.63 -1.19
C TYR A 52 -10.08 -0.12 -0.42
N PHE A 53 -8.82 0.32 -0.54
CA PHE A 53 -7.70 -0.31 0.18
C PHE A 53 -7.77 -0.08 1.69
N LYS A 54 -8.33 1.05 2.14
CA LYS A 54 -8.60 1.28 3.56
C LYS A 54 -9.52 0.21 4.15
N VAL A 55 -10.56 -0.18 3.41
CA VAL A 55 -11.48 -1.24 3.81
C VAL A 55 -10.86 -2.62 3.58
N ALA A 56 -10.28 -2.87 2.41
CA ALA A 56 -9.72 -4.17 2.02
C ALA A 56 -8.55 -4.63 2.91
N LEU A 57 -7.75 -3.69 3.41
CA LEU A 57 -6.62 -3.95 4.31
C LEU A 57 -6.99 -3.84 5.79
N SER A 58 -8.28 -3.68 6.10
CA SER A 58 -8.76 -3.77 7.48
C SER A 58 -8.89 -5.23 7.91
N GLN A 59 -8.74 -5.50 9.21
CA GLN A 59 -8.85 -6.84 9.80
C GLN A 59 -10.19 -7.55 9.49
N LEU A 60 -11.23 -6.79 9.13
CA LEU A 60 -12.56 -7.27 8.81
C LEU A 60 -12.64 -7.89 7.40
N TRP A 61 -11.83 -7.43 6.45
CA TRP A 61 -11.89 -7.89 5.06
C TRP A 61 -11.07 -9.14 4.78
N ILE A 62 -9.93 -9.31 5.48
CA ILE A 62 -9.04 -10.49 5.37
C ILE A 62 -9.79 -11.80 5.64
N ARG A 63 -10.93 -11.76 6.35
CA ARG A 63 -11.72 -12.95 6.68
C ARG A 63 -12.72 -13.38 5.61
N ASN A 64 -13.06 -12.55 4.62
CA ASN A 64 -14.33 -12.70 3.88
C ASN A 64 -14.26 -12.69 2.32
N MET A 65 -13.11 -12.75 1.64
CA MET A 65 -13.08 -12.79 0.15
C MET A 65 -11.94 -13.60 -0.51
N GLN A 66 -12.24 -14.13 -1.71
CA GLN A 66 -11.34 -14.45 -2.83
C GLN A 66 -12.07 -13.99 -4.12
N PRO A 67 -11.45 -13.22 -5.06
CA PRO A 67 -10.27 -13.63 -5.81
C PRO A 67 -9.14 -12.58 -5.94
N ILE A 68 -9.17 -11.48 -5.19
CA ILE A 68 -7.99 -10.61 -5.10
C ILE A 68 -7.15 -11.11 -3.94
N ILE A 69 -6.19 -11.97 -4.25
CA ILE A 69 -5.23 -12.47 -3.28
C ILE A 69 -4.21 -11.37 -3.03
N PHE A 70 -4.35 -10.75 -1.86
CA PHE A 70 -3.40 -9.80 -1.33
C PHE A 70 -2.44 -10.57 -0.42
N GLU A 71 -1.23 -10.85 -0.89
CA GLU A 71 -0.24 -11.56 -0.10
C GLU A 71 0.68 -10.55 0.59
N LYS A 72 0.78 -10.68 1.92
CA LYS A 72 1.80 -10.01 2.73
C LYS A 72 3.04 -10.91 2.73
N ILE A 73 4.18 -10.37 2.31
CA ILE A 73 5.47 -11.08 2.42
C ILE A 73 5.96 -10.93 3.86
N LEU A 74 6.37 -12.04 4.48
CA LEU A 74 6.88 -12.13 5.86
C LEU A 74 8.39 -11.92 5.90
#